data_AF-A0A514WKM9-F1
#
_entry.id   AF-A0A514WKM9-F1
#
_cell.length_a   1.000
_cell.length_b   1.000
_cell.length_c   1.000
_cell.angle_alpha   90.00
_cell.angle_beta   90.00
_cell.angle_gamma   90.00
#
_symmetry.space_group_name_H-M   'P 1'
#
loop_
_entity.id
_entity.type
_entity.pdbx_description
1 polymer ?
#
loop_
_entity_poly.entity_id
_entity_poly.type
_entity_poly.pdbx_seq_one_letter_code
_entity_poly.pdbx_strand_id
1 'polypeptide(L)'
;MEALAKLITAMAALLGAIVWPVIFLTLVVLFRKELAAAIERLPGLFDRLRKMKVAGVEAELDALAEKSPDRGGVTADQARATAQLSIQARESGSSAMQAELDKLCLQYDTILRTMPAGALRTQEMNRILVKLRALGPSTSGRIDALKRAGSAGSRLAAVAMMQMEPELADLPWLLDRFSSEAPFVFYHAALALENAANAANGPDRGGVAEFARQALAIVEDHLKPDEATVAVLRALIEGGANA
;
A
#
# COMPACT_ATOMS: atom_id res chain seq x y z
N MET A 1 30.08 -20.12 -51.35
CA MET A 1 30.54 -20.44 -49.98
C MET A 1 29.64 -19.81 -48.92
N GLU A 2 29.36 -18.51 -48.97
CA GLU A 2 28.58 -17.79 -47.94
C GLU A 2 27.11 -18.24 -47.82
N ALA A 3 26.43 -18.51 -48.94
CA ALA A 3 25.04 -18.99 -48.94
C ALA A 3 24.89 -20.39 -48.29
N LEU A 4 25.90 -21.25 -48.48
CA LEU A 4 25.90 -22.61 -47.93
C LEU A 4 26.11 -22.59 -46.41
N ALA A 5 26.96 -21.67 -45.92
CA ALA A 5 27.16 -21.46 -44.49
C ALA A 5 25.87 -20.98 -43.80
N LYS A 6 25.15 -20.00 -44.39
CA LYS A 6 23.88 -19.49 -43.85
C LYS A 6 22.80 -20.58 -43.78
N LEU A 7 22.74 -21.47 -44.77
CA LEU A 7 21.77 -22.57 -44.82
C LEU A 7 22.02 -23.62 -43.72
N ILE A 8 23.29 -23.96 -43.46
CA ILE A 8 23.68 -24.89 -42.39
C ILE A 8 23.35 -24.31 -41.00
N THR A 9 23.61 -23.02 -40.78
CA THR A 9 23.29 -22.35 -39.51
C THR A 9 21.79 -22.28 -39.26
N ALA A 10 20.99 -22.00 -40.31
CA ALA A 10 19.53 -21.98 -40.20
C ALA A 10 18.94 -23.36 -39.87
N MET A 11 19.45 -24.44 -40.50
CA MET A 11 19.04 -25.80 -40.17
C MET A 11 19.42 -26.20 -38.74
N ALA A 12 20.61 -25.82 -38.26
CA ALA A 12 21.05 -26.10 -36.90
C ALA A 12 20.15 -25.39 -35.86
N ALA A 13 19.74 -24.15 -36.11
CA ALA A 13 18.83 -23.41 -35.25
C ALA A 13 17.43 -24.05 -35.21
N LEU A 14 16.94 -24.53 -36.34
CA LEU A 14 15.61 -25.16 -36.46
C LEU A 14 15.59 -26.54 -35.77
N LEU A 15 16.67 -27.31 -35.90
CA LEU A 15 16.87 -28.54 -35.14
C LEU A 15 16.95 -28.26 -33.64
N GLY A 16 17.71 -27.25 -33.21
CA GLY A 16 17.80 -26.87 -31.79
C GLY A 16 16.45 -26.47 -31.18
N ALA A 17 15.60 -25.78 -31.94
CA ALA A 17 14.27 -25.35 -31.51
C ALA A 17 13.28 -26.51 -31.33
N ILE A 18 13.45 -27.61 -32.06
CA ILE A 18 12.56 -28.79 -31.99
C ILE A 18 13.09 -29.81 -30.97
N VAL A 19 14.42 -29.96 -30.88
CA VAL A 19 15.07 -30.94 -30.01
C VAL A 19 14.81 -30.64 -28.53
N TRP A 20 14.84 -29.37 -28.12
CA TRP A 20 14.58 -29.00 -26.73
C TRP A 20 13.16 -29.35 -26.22
N PRO A 21 12.08 -28.99 -26.93
CA PRO A 21 10.73 -29.42 -26.58
C PRO A 21 10.58 -30.93 -26.51
N VAL A 22 11.16 -31.67 -27.47
CA VAL A 22 11.09 -33.13 -27.48
C VAL A 22 11.82 -33.73 -26.29
N ILE A 23 13.04 -33.27 -25.97
CA ILE A 23 13.78 -33.70 -24.78
C ILE A 23 13.00 -33.39 -23.51
N PHE A 24 12.44 -32.18 -23.39
CA PHE A 24 11.65 -31.78 -22.24
C PHE A 24 10.41 -32.67 -22.06
N LEU A 25 9.67 -32.90 -23.14
CA LEU A 25 8.46 -33.72 -23.14
C LEU A 25 8.80 -35.19 -22.82
N THR A 26 9.92 -35.68 -23.35
CA THR A 26 10.45 -37.02 -23.04
C THR A 26 10.82 -37.12 -21.57
N LEU A 27 11.51 -36.14 -21.00
CA LEU A 27 11.84 -36.08 -19.57
C LEU A 27 10.57 -36.06 -18.71
N VAL A 28 9.59 -35.21 -19.04
CA VAL A 28 8.31 -35.14 -18.30
C VAL A 28 7.59 -36.49 -18.33
N VAL A 29 7.58 -37.19 -19.45
CA VAL A 29 6.94 -38.50 -19.58
C VAL A 29 7.71 -39.59 -18.83
N LEU A 30 9.04 -39.62 -18.94
CA LEU A 30 9.90 -40.62 -18.30
C LEU A 30 9.86 -40.49 -16.77
N PHE A 31 9.89 -39.25 -16.28
CA PHE A 31 9.90 -38.94 -14.85
C PHE A 31 8.52 -38.65 -14.29
N ARG A 32 7.42 -38.92 -15.01
CA ARG A 32 6.05 -38.57 -14.57
C ARG A 32 5.67 -39.06 -13.17
N LYS A 33 6.17 -40.23 -12.76
CA LYS A 33 5.89 -40.82 -11.43
C LYS A 33 6.69 -40.12 -10.32
N GLU A 34 7.96 -39.83 -10.58
CA GLU A 34 8.84 -39.06 -9.69
C GLU A 34 8.37 -37.60 -9.59
N LEU A 35 7.96 -36.98 -10.71
CA LEU A 35 7.37 -35.65 -10.76
C LEU A 35 6.07 -35.58 -9.97
N ALA A 36 5.17 -36.57 -10.10
CA ALA A 36 3.93 -36.61 -9.32
C ALA A 36 4.20 -36.67 -7.81
N ALA A 37 5.15 -37.52 -7.38
CA ALA A 37 5.55 -37.62 -5.98
C ALA A 37 6.27 -36.35 -5.47
N ALA A 38 7.04 -35.66 -6.32
CA ALA A 38 7.66 -34.38 -6.00
C ALA A 38 6.62 -33.24 -5.91
N ILE A 39 5.62 -33.24 -6.80
CA ILE A 39 4.48 -32.30 -6.80
C ILE A 39 3.64 -32.46 -5.54
N GLU A 40 3.46 -33.67 -5.03
CA GLU A 40 2.75 -33.90 -3.76
C GLU A 40 3.53 -33.38 -2.53
N ARG A 41 4.87 -33.26 -2.61
CA ARG A 41 5.73 -32.70 -1.55
C ARG A 41 5.94 -31.18 -1.66
N LEU A 42 5.67 -30.60 -2.82
CA LEU A 42 5.78 -29.17 -3.10
C LEU A 42 4.85 -28.25 -2.29
N PRO A 43 3.57 -28.57 -1.96
CA PRO A 43 2.72 -27.64 -1.21
C PRO A 43 3.34 -27.24 0.14
N GLY A 44 3.99 -28.17 0.84
CA GLY A 44 4.64 -27.87 2.13
C GLY A 44 5.85 -26.95 2.03
N LEU A 45 6.58 -26.93 0.90
CA LEU A 45 7.71 -26.04 0.68
C LEU A 45 7.25 -24.64 0.25
N PHE A 46 6.25 -24.56 -0.63
CA PHE A 46 5.65 -23.29 -1.02
C PHE A 46 5.02 -22.56 0.16
N ASP A 47 4.32 -23.27 1.04
CA ASP A 47 3.74 -22.67 2.25
C ASP A 47 4.81 -22.16 3.22
N ARG A 48 5.94 -22.88 3.35
CA ARG A 48 7.07 -22.43 4.19
C ARG A 48 7.75 -21.20 3.62
N LEU A 49 8.00 -21.17 2.31
CA LEU A 49 8.58 -20.00 1.64
C LEU A 49 7.64 -18.80 1.75
N ARG A 50 6.34 -19.00 1.58
CA ARG A 50 5.35 -17.93 1.74
C ARG A 50 5.32 -17.40 3.17
N LYS A 51 5.30 -18.29 4.18
CA LYS A 51 5.35 -17.90 5.60
C LYS A 51 6.63 -17.14 5.95
N MET A 52 7.79 -17.60 5.46
CA MET A 52 9.06 -16.91 5.69
C MET A 52 9.08 -15.51 5.06
N LYS A 53 8.58 -15.36 3.83
CA LYS A 53 8.50 -14.05 3.16
C LYS A 53 7.57 -13.09 3.91
N VAL A 54 6.40 -13.56 4.36
CA VAL A 54 5.47 -12.75 5.17
C VAL A 54 6.13 -12.31 6.48
N ALA A 55 6.82 -13.21 7.18
CA ALA A 55 7.53 -12.88 8.41
C ALA A 55 8.67 -11.85 8.20
N GLY A 56 9.36 -11.90 7.06
CA GLY A 56 10.37 -10.91 6.70
C GLY A 56 9.76 -9.52 6.49
N VAL A 57 8.67 -9.44 5.73
CA VAL A 57 7.95 -8.18 5.50
C VAL A 57 7.42 -7.60 6.82
N GLU A 58 6.83 -8.43 7.67
CA GLU A 58 6.34 -8.00 8.99
C GLU A 58 7.46 -7.41 9.86
N ALA A 59 8.62 -8.08 9.95
CA ALA A 59 9.75 -7.60 10.74
C ALA A 59 10.33 -6.27 10.22
N GLU A 60 10.40 -6.08 8.90
CA GLU A 60 10.84 -4.81 8.32
C GLU A 60 9.83 -3.68 8.62
N LEU A 61 8.53 -3.97 8.53
CA LEU A 61 7.46 -3.03 8.87
C LEU A 61 7.47 -2.66 10.35
N ASP A 62 7.73 -3.61 11.26
CA ASP A 62 7.90 -3.36 12.69
C ASP A 62 9.09 -2.45 12.96
N ALA A 63 10.25 -2.75 12.38
CA ALA A 63 11.45 -1.93 12.53
C ALA A 63 11.25 -0.49 11.99
N LEU A 64 10.43 -0.32 10.95
CA LEU A 64 10.06 0.99 10.42
C LEU A 64 9.12 1.75 11.35
N ALA A 65 8.14 1.05 11.93
CA ALA A 65 7.20 1.63 12.88
C ALA A 65 7.90 2.11 14.17
N GLU A 66 8.94 1.40 14.63
CA GLU A 66 9.73 1.81 15.80
C GLU A 66 10.63 3.02 15.55
N LYS A 67 11.16 3.16 14.33
CA LYS A 67 12.07 4.26 13.96
C LYS A 67 11.36 5.54 13.54
N SER A 68 10.08 5.47 13.22
CA SER A 68 9.32 6.64 12.76
C SER A 68 8.97 7.56 13.94
N PRO A 69 9.38 8.84 13.92
CA PRO A 69 8.94 9.79 14.94
C PRO A 69 7.42 9.96 14.85
N ASP A 70 6.77 10.04 16.02
CA ASP A 70 5.31 10.05 16.27
C ASP A 70 4.54 11.26 15.67
N ARG A 71 5.12 11.95 14.69
CA ARG A 71 4.58 13.15 14.05
C ARG A 71 3.90 12.77 12.75
N GLY A 72 2.68 12.21 12.84
CA GLY A 72 1.57 12.36 11.89
C GLY A 72 1.80 12.41 10.37
N GLY A 73 2.66 13.29 9.85
CA GLY A 73 3.00 13.45 8.44
C GLY A 73 3.93 12.36 7.88
N VAL A 74 4.04 12.31 6.55
CA VAL A 74 4.97 11.41 5.84
C VAL A 74 6.38 12.01 5.93
N THR A 75 7.29 11.36 6.65
CA THR A 75 8.68 11.83 6.71
C THR A 75 9.46 11.42 5.46
N ALA A 76 10.51 12.17 5.09
CA ALA A 76 11.40 11.80 3.99
C ALA A 76 12.05 10.41 4.16
N ASP A 77 12.25 10.00 5.42
CA ASP A 77 12.76 8.67 5.76
C ASP A 77 11.70 7.57 5.56
N GLN A 78 10.43 7.84 5.84
CA GLN A 78 9.32 6.94 5.50
C GLN A 78 9.18 6.78 3.99
N ALA A 79 9.34 7.85 3.20
CA ALA A 79 9.32 7.79 1.74
C ALA A 79 10.46 6.91 1.18
N ARG A 80 11.67 7.01 1.75
CA ARG A 80 12.83 6.17 1.37
C ARG A 80 12.67 4.71 1.76
N ALA A 81 12.18 4.43 2.98
CA ALA A 81 11.90 3.07 3.42
C ALA A 81 10.79 2.41 2.60
N THR A 82 9.75 3.18 2.25
CA THR A 82 8.68 2.75 1.34
C THR A 82 9.24 2.42 -0.05
N ALA A 83 10.15 3.24 -0.58
CA ALA A 83 10.79 2.97 -1.87
C ALA A 83 11.58 1.65 -1.85
N GLN A 84 12.33 1.35 -0.77
CA GLN A 84 13.06 0.09 -0.63
C GLN A 84 12.12 -1.12 -0.47
N LEU A 85 11.07 -0.99 0.33
CA LEU A 85 10.04 -2.01 0.50
C LEU A 85 9.29 -2.28 -0.79
N SER A 86 9.00 -1.26 -1.60
CA SER A 86 8.33 -1.41 -2.90
C SER A 86 9.17 -2.18 -3.92
N ILE A 87 10.51 -2.14 -3.80
CA ILE A 87 11.42 -2.91 -4.64
C ILE A 87 11.41 -4.39 -4.19
N GLN A 88 11.55 -4.65 -2.89
CA GLN A 88 11.48 -6.02 -2.34
C GLN A 88 10.09 -6.67 -2.51
N ALA A 89 9.03 -5.87 -2.44
CA ALA A 89 7.64 -6.22 -2.71
C ALA A 89 7.47 -6.87 -4.09
N ARG A 90 8.09 -6.29 -5.12
CA ARG A 90 8.03 -6.80 -6.49
C ARG A 90 8.66 -8.21 -6.61
N GLU A 91 9.61 -8.54 -5.74
CA GLU A 91 10.29 -9.84 -5.69
C GLU A 91 9.59 -10.88 -4.78
N SER A 92 8.84 -10.41 -3.78
CA SER A 92 8.22 -11.24 -2.75
C SER A 92 6.85 -11.81 -3.15
N GLY A 93 6.18 -11.18 -4.13
CA GLY A 93 4.90 -11.61 -4.68
C GLY A 93 3.72 -10.87 -4.05
N SER A 94 2.83 -10.34 -4.90
CA SER A 94 1.68 -9.49 -4.53
C SER A 94 0.80 -10.06 -3.40
N SER A 95 0.67 -11.39 -3.31
CA SER A 95 -0.22 -12.04 -2.33
C SER A 95 0.23 -11.92 -0.86
N ALA A 96 1.53 -11.79 -0.58
CA ALA A 96 2.03 -11.66 0.80
C ALA A 96 1.72 -10.28 1.38
N MET A 97 1.93 -9.23 0.58
CA MET A 97 1.61 -7.85 0.98
C MET A 97 0.12 -7.63 1.14
N GLN A 98 -0.71 -8.27 0.30
CA GLN A 98 -2.16 -8.21 0.46
C GLN A 98 -2.62 -8.82 1.78
N ALA A 99 -2.05 -9.96 2.17
CA ALA A 99 -2.36 -10.60 3.45
C ALA A 99 -1.92 -9.73 4.64
N GLU A 100 -0.75 -9.10 4.56
CA GLU A 100 -0.28 -8.20 5.62
C GLU A 100 -1.14 -6.93 5.72
N LEU A 101 -1.54 -6.37 4.58
CA LEU A 101 -2.48 -5.25 4.53
C LEU A 101 -3.82 -5.60 5.20
N ASP A 102 -4.40 -6.76 4.89
CA ASP A 102 -5.67 -7.21 5.48
C ASP A 102 -5.52 -7.43 7.00
N LYS A 103 -4.39 -7.97 7.43
CA LYS A 103 -4.04 -8.15 8.84
C LYS A 103 -3.92 -6.80 9.58
N LEU A 104 -3.26 -5.81 8.99
CA LEU A 104 -3.14 -4.46 9.57
C LEU A 104 -4.50 -3.77 9.70
N CYS A 105 -5.39 -3.93 8.70
CA CYS A 105 -6.76 -3.42 8.79
C CYS A 105 -7.49 -4.03 10.00
N LEU A 106 -7.40 -5.35 10.18
CA LEU A 106 -8.01 -6.05 11.32
C LEU A 106 -7.40 -5.65 12.67
N GLN A 107 -6.08 -5.43 12.73
CA GLN A 107 -5.41 -4.97 13.94
C GLN A 107 -5.92 -3.58 14.36
N TYR A 108 -6.10 -2.67 13.40
CA TYR A 108 -6.67 -1.35 13.68
C TYR A 108 -8.09 -1.45 14.24
N ASP A 109 -8.97 -2.21 13.58
CA ASP A 109 -10.34 -2.44 14.04
C ASP A 109 -10.38 -3.11 15.43
N THR A 110 -9.37 -3.92 15.74
CA THR A 110 -9.21 -4.53 17.07
C THR A 110 -8.83 -3.50 18.12
N ILE A 111 -7.82 -2.66 17.86
CA ILE A 111 -7.41 -1.57 18.76
C ILE A 111 -8.59 -0.64 19.06
N LEU A 112 -9.37 -0.25 18.05
CA LEU A 112 -10.54 0.61 18.25
C LEU A 112 -11.56 0.01 19.22
N ARG A 113 -11.74 -1.32 19.19
CA ARG A 113 -12.72 -2.05 20.01
C ARG A 113 -12.21 -2.39 21.40
N THR A 114 -10.93 -2.70 21.54
CA THR A 114 -10.38 -3.26 22.80
C THR A 114 -9.65 -2.24 23.65
N MET A 115 -9.13 -1.15 23.06
CA MET A 115 -8.36 -0.15 23.79
C MET A 115 -9.21 1.11 24.06
N PRO A 116 -9.24 1.61 25.31
CA PRO A 116 -9.87 2.88 25.62
C PRO A 116 -9.14 4.04 24.90
N ALA A 117 -9.86 5.14 24.67
CA ALA A 117 -9.25 6.34 24.11
C ALA A 117 -8.13 6.86 25.04
N GLY A 118 -6.98 7.20 24.46
CA GLY A 118 -5.82 7.69 25.21
C GLY A 118 -4.53 7.63 24.40
N ALA A 119 -3.45 8.18 24.96
CA ALA A 119 -2.15 8.29 24.29
C ALA A 119 -1.60 6.94 23.80
N LEU A 120 -1.71 5.89 24.62
CA LEU A 120 -1.24 4.55 24.24
C LEU A 120 -2.01 4.00 23.02
N ARG A 121 -3.33 4.19 22.97
CA ARG A 121 -4.13 3.78 21.81
C ARG A 121 -3.71 4.54 20.55
N THR A 122 -3.51 5.85 20.66
CA THR A 122 -3.03 6.67 19.54
C THR A 122 -1.66 6.20 19.05
N GLN A 123 -0.75 5.86 19.97
CA GLN A 123 0.58 5.34 19.62
C GLN A 123 0.49 4.02 18.82
N GLU A 124 -0.33 3.06 19.25
CA GLU A 124 -0.50 1.80 18.51
C GLU A 124 -1.16 2.03 17.15
N MET A 125 -2.14 2.94 17.06
CA MET A 125 -2.76 3.32 15.80
C MET A 125 -1.76 3.99 14.85
N ASN A 126 -0.86 4.84 15.36
CA ASN A 126 0.22 5.44 14.59
C ASN A 126 1.18 4.37 14.04
N ARG A 127 1.55 3.37 14.86
CA ARG A 127 2.38 2.25 14.37
C ARG A 127 1.73 1.53 13.20
N ILE A 128 0.43 1.22 13.29
CA ILE A 128 -0.30 0.60 12.18
C ILE A 128 -0.29 1.50 10.95
N LEU A 129 -0.55 2.79 11.11
CA LEU A 129 -0.56 3.72 9.99
C LEU A 129 0.79 3.79 9.27
N VAL A 130 1.90 3.80 10.01
CA VAL A 130 3.25 3.78 9.42
C VAL A 130 3.42 2.55 8.53
N LYS A 131 2.97 1.39 8.98
CA LYS A 131 3.02 0.14 8.19
C LYS A 131 2.11 0.19 6.97
N LEU A 132 0.90 0.74 7.11
CA LEU A 132 -0.05 0.91 6.00
C LEU A 132 0.53 1.82 4.91
N ARG A 133 1.17 2.94 5.28
CA ARG A 133 1.87 3.83 4.34
C ARG A 133 3.00 3.11 3.61
N ALA A 134 3.78 2.33 4.33
CA ALA A 134 4.89 1.57 3.75
C ALA A 134 4.43 0.52 2.72
N LEU A 135 3.23 -0.04 2.89
CA LEU A 135 2.60 -0.94 1.93
C LEU A 135 1.83 -0.20 0.81
N GLY A 136 1.60 1.10 0.95
CA GLY A 136 0.69 1.86 0.08
C GLY A 136 1.03 1.73 -1.40
N PRO A 137 2.24 2.13 -1.83
CA PRO A 137 2.63 2.08 -3.25
C PRO A 137 2.62 0.69 -3.90
N SER A 138 2.73 -0.38 -3.12
CA SER A 138 2.66 -1.75 -3.65
C SER A 138 1.26 -2.34 -3.66
N THR A 139 0.29 -1.66 -3.04
CA THR A 139 -1.09 -2.14 -2.87
C THR A 139 -2.17 -1.14 -3.29
N SER A 140 -1.78 -0.02 -3.92
CA SER A 140 -2.69 1.07 -4.31
C SER A 140 -3.78 0.69 -5.29
N GLY A 141 -3.57 -0.37 -6.10
CA GLY A 141 -4.63 -0.97 -6.90
C GLY A 141 -5.84 -1.51 -6.09
N ARG A 142 -5.76 -1.56 -4.75
CA ARG A 142 -6.86 -1.97 -3.86
C ARG A 142 -7.66 -0.81 -3.26
N ILE A 143 -7.31 0.45 -3.53
CA ILE A 143 -7.99 1.62 -2.94
C ILE A 143 -9.51 1.50 -3.05
N ASP A 144 -10.07 1.23 -4.23
CA ASP A 144 -11.53 1.12 -4.42
C ASP A 144 -12.18 -0.08 -3.72
N ALA A 145 -11.43 -1.15 -3.49
CA ALA A 145 -11.93 -2.27 -2.70
C ALA A 145 -11.97 -1.90 -1.21
N LEU A 146 -10.92 -1.26 -0.70
CA LEU A 146 -10.79 -0.81 0.69
C LEU A 146 -11.83 0.26 1.06
N LYS A 147 -12.10 1.20 0.14
CA LYS A 147 -13.15 2.21 0.26
C LYS A 147 -14.53 1.60 0.51
N ARG A 148 -14.80 0.40 -0.02
CA ARG A 148 -16.09 -0.32 0.06
C ARG A 148 -16.16 -1.40 1.13
N ALA A 149 -15.04 -1.80 1.74
CA ALA A 149 -14.96 -2.95 2.65
C ALA A 149 -15.69 -2.78 4.00
N GLY A 150 -16.21 -1.58 4.31
CA GLY A 150 -17.05 -1.32 5.48
C GLY A 150 -16.33 -1.22 6.83
N SER A 151 -15.09 -1.71 6.95
CA SER A 151 -14.29 -1.63 8.18
C SER A 151 -13.52 -0.30 8.30
N ALA A 152 -13.28 0.17 9.53
CA ALA A 152 -12.54 1.41 9.77
C ALA A 152 -11.06 1.25 9.40
N GLY A 153 -10.48 0.07 9.65
CA GLY A 153 -9.13 -0.29 9.23
C GLY A 153 -8.95 -0.22 7.72
N SER A 154 -9.91 -0.73 6.94
CA SER A 154 -9.85 -0.62 5.48
C SER A 154 -9.92 0.83 4.99
N ARG A 155 -10.77 1.66 5.60
CA ARG A 155 -10.84 3.09 5.24
C ARG A 155 -9.56 3.83 5.61
N LEU A 156 -8.97 3.55 6.77
CA LEU A 156 -7.67 4.10 7.15
C LEU A 156 -6.57 3.68 6.17
N ALA A 157 -6.57 2.43 5.72
CA ALA A 157 -5.62 1.94 4.72
C ALA A 157 -5.76 2.68 3.38
N ALA A 158 -7.00 2.94 2.91
CA ALA A 158 -7.22 3.74 1.71
C ALA A 158 -6.70 5.18 1.89
N VAL A 159 -6.95 5.81 3.05
CA VAL A 159 -6.39 7.14 3.38
C VAL A 159 -4.86 7.11 3.37
N ALA A 160 -4.25 6.08 3.96
CA ALA A 160 -2.80 5.92 4.00
C ALA A 160 -2.19 5.78 2.59
N MET A 161 -2.86 5.07 1.68
CA MET A 161 -2.47 4.97 0.28
C MET A 161 -2.55 6.33 -0.43
N MET A 162 -3.65 7.07 -0.26
CA MET A 162 -3.81 8.41 -0.85
C MET A 162 -2.82 9.44 -0.30
N GLN A 163 -2.30 9.25 0.91
CA GLN A 163 -1.20 10.08 1.42
C GLN A 163 0.12 9.79 0.72
N MET A 164 0.36 8.54 0.29
CA MET A 164 1.61 8.12 -0.33
C MET A 164 1.60 8.31 -1.85
N GLU A 165 0.42 8.22 -2.48
CA GLU A 165 0.17 8.46 -3.91
C GLU A 165 -0.94 9.52 -4.05
N PRO A 166 -0.61 10.81 -3.89
CA PRO A 166 -1.59 11.89 -3.86
C PRO A 166 -2.38 12.05 -5.17
N GLU A 167 -1.83 11.59 -6.29
CA GLU A 167 -2.51 11.51 -7.59
C GLU A 167 -3.70 10.53 -7.60
N LEU A 168 -3.75 9.60 -6.64
CA LEU A 168 -4.85 8.65 -6.45
C LEU A 168 -5.88 9.14 -5.42
N ALA A 169 -5.72 10.36 -4.90
CA ALA A 169 -6.62 10.91 -3.89
C ALA A 169 -8.03 11.17 -4.46
N ASP A 170 -9.03 10.57 -3.83
CA ASP A 170 -10.45 10.82 -4.11
C ASP A 170 -10.97 11.88 -3.13
N LEU A 171 -10.95 13.16 -3.54
CA LEU A 171 -11.27 14.29 -2.66
C LEU A 171 -12.70 14.24 -2.11
N PRO A 172 -13.76 13.97 -2.92
CA PRO A 172 -15.10 13.76 -2.38
C PRO A 172 -15.15 12.66 -1.32
N TRP A 173 -14.50 11.52 -1.58
CA TRP A 173 -14.52 10.41 -0.62
C TRP A 173 -13.73 10.72 0.67
N LEU A 174 -12.65 11.51 0.58
CA LEU A 174 -11.91 12.01 1.74
C LEU A 174 -12.74 12.98 2.57
N LEU A 175 -13.50 13.88 1.93
CA LEU A 175 -14.40 14.80 2.60
C LEU A 175 -15.46 14.06 3.44
N ASP A 176 -16.03 13.00 2.91
CA ASP A 176 -17.02 12.17 3.62
C ASP A 176 -16.46 11.55 4.91
N ARG A 177 -15.13 11.47 5.08
CA ARG A 177 -14.53 10.92 6.31
C ARG A 177 -14.69 11.84 7.49
N PHE A 178 -14.76 13.16 7.29
CA PHE A 178 -14.86 14.13 8.38
C PHE A 178 -16.20 14.08 9.12
N SER A 179 -17.22 13.46 8.54
CA SER A 179 -18.54 13.27 9.17
C SER A 179 -18.78 11.85 9.69
N SER A 180 -18.06 10.84 9.18
CA SER A 180 -18.36 9.42 9.44
C SER A 180 -17.34 8.69 10.32
N GLU A 181 -16.17 9.27 10.58
CA GLU A 181 -15.06 8.59 11.25
C GLU A 181 -14.70 9.15 12.63
N ALA A 182 -13.69 8.55 13.26
CA ALA A 182 -13.08 9.06 14.48
C ALA A 182 -12.07 10.19 14.19
N PRO A 183 -11.80 11.08 15.17
CA PRO A 183 -10.85 12.20 15.02
C PRO A 183 -9.47 11.82 14.47
N PHE A 184 -8.97 10.64 14.82
CA PHE A 184 -7.71 10.14 14.26
C PHE A 184 -7.74 10.04 12.73
N VAL A 185 -8.84 9.55 12.16
CA VAL A 185 -8.98 9.44 10.71
C VAL A 185 -9.17 10.82 10.08
N PHE A 186 -9.81 11.78 10.77
CA PHE A 186 -9.94 13.16 10.28
C PHE A 186 -8.57 13.79 10.06
N TYR A 187 -7.68 13.67 11.04
CA TYR A 187 -6.33 14.20 10.95
C TYR A 187 -5.59 13.61 9.75
N HIS A 188 -5.70 12.31 9.53
CA HIS A 188 -5.05 11.66 8.39
C HIS A 188 -5.74 11.95 7.05
N ALA A 189 -7.05 12.13 7.01
CA ALA A 189 -7.74 12.62 5.82
C ALA A 189 -7.27 14.05 5.47
N ALA A 190 -7.07 14.92 6.46
CA ALA A 190 -6.54 16.27 6.26
C ALA A 190 -5.11 16.24 5.68
N LEU A 191 -4.25 15.35 6.18
CA LEU A 191 -2.91 15.15 5.61
C LEU A 191 -2.94 14.59 4.17
N ALA A 192 -3.93 13.76 3.84
CA ALA A 192 -4.10 13.27 2.46
C ALA A 192 -4.49 14.43 1.52
N LEU A 193 -5.38 15.32 1.96
CA LEU A 193 -5.73 16.54 1.22
C LEU A 193 -4.52 17.47 1.08
N GLU A 194 -3.73 17.66 2.14
CA GLU A 194 -2.50 18.46 2.08
C GLU A 194 -1.51 17.91 1.05
N ASN A 195 -1.28 16.59 1.06
CA ASN A 195 -0.42 15.94 0.07
C ASN A 195 -0.97 16.09 -1.36
N ALA A 196 -2.29 15.99 -1.54
CA ALA A 196 -2.92 16.20 -2.85
C ALA A 196 -2.72 17.64 -3.35
N ALA A 197 -2.88 18.65 -2.49
CA ALA A 197 -2.61 20.05 -2.86
C ALA A 197 -1.14 20.32 -3.19
N ASN A 198 -0.22 19.64 -2.50
CA ASN A 198 1.21 19.74 -2.76
C ASN A 198 1.60 19.09 -4.10
N ALA A 199 0.87 18.07 -4.54
CA ALA A 199 1.05 17.43 -5.85
C ALA A 199 0.32 18.14 -7.00
N ALA A 200 -0.73 18.90 -6.69
CA ALA A 200 -1.56 19.60 -7.67
C ALA A 200 -0.89 20.86 -8.26
N ASN A 201 -1.19 21.15 -9.53
CA ASN A 201 -0.74 22.36 -10.22
C ASN A 201 -1.89 23.39 -10.31
N GLY A 202 -1.61 24.66 -9.97
CA GLY A 202 -2.50 25.82 -10.17
C GLY A 202 -4.00 25.54 -9.90
N PRO A 203 -4.86 25.45 -10.94
CA PRO A 203 -6.31 25.26 -10.78
C PRO A 203 -6.74 24.07 -9.90
N ASP A 204 -6.01 22.95 -9.97
CA ASP A 204 -6.33 21.74 -9.22
C ASP A 204 -6.11 21.95 -7.71
N ARG A 205 -5.14 22.81 -7.35
CA ARG A 205 -4.85 23.18 -5.96
C ARG A 205 -5.98 24.02 -5.35
N GLY A 206 -6.60 24.90 -6.15
CA GLY A 206 -7.80 25.64 -5.75
C GLY A 206 -8.99 24.71 -5.49
N GLY A 207 -9.13 23.64 -6.28
CA GLY A 207 -10.11 22.58 -6.04
C GLY A 207 -9.91 21.89 -4.68
N VAL A 208 -8.68 21.51 -4.34
CA VAL A 208 -8.37 20.89 -3.04
C VAL A 208 -8.66 21.83 -1.86
N ALA A 209 -8.37 23.13 -1.99
CA ALA A 209 -8.65 24.12 -0.96
C ALA A 209 -10.16 24.27 -0.67
N GLU A 210 -11.02 24.06 -1.67
CA GLU A 210 -12.48 24.08 -1.48
C GLU A 210 -12.95 22.88 -0.65
N PHE A 211 -12.44 21.67 -0.94
CA PHE A 211 -12.69 20.51 -0.09
C PHE A 211 -12.17 20.72 1.34
N ALA A 212 -11.03 21.38 1.50
CA ALA A 212 -10.48 21.73 2.81
C ALA A 212 -11.40 22.69 3.60
N ARG A 213 -12.00 23.69 2.95
CA ARG A 213 -13.00 24.59 3.57
C ARG A 213 -14.22 23.83 4.06
N GLN A 214 -14.75 22.92 3.23
CA GLN A 214 -15.90 22.10 3.59
C GLN A 214 -15.56 21.17 4.77
N ALA A 215 -14.40 20.52 4.73
CA ALA A 215 -13.92 19.68 5.83
C ALA A 215 -13.76 20.47 7.13
N LEU A 216 -13.21 21.71 7.06
CA LEU A 216 -13.02 22.56 8.22
C LEU A 216 -14.37 22.92 8.87
N ALA A 217 -15.37 23.28 8.07
CA ALA A 217 -16.71 23.58 8.57
C ALA A 217 -17.33 22.39 9.31
N ILE A 218 -17.14 21.17 8.80
CA ILE A 218 -17.62 19.94 9.47
C ILE A 218 -16.90 19.72 10.81
N VAL A 219 -15.58 19.88 10.84
CA VAL A 219 -14.78 19.65 12.06
C VAL A 219 -15.05 20.70 13.14
N GLU A 220 -15.25 21.96 12.76
CA GLU A 220 -15.54 23.06 13.69
C GLU A 220 -16.94 22.97 14.32
N ASP A 221 -17.90 22.30 13.66
CA ASP A 221 -19.24 22.05 14.23
C ASP A 221 -19.22 21.01 15.37
N HIS A 222 -18.16 20.22 15.49
CA HIS A 222 -18.02 19.28 16.60
C HIS A 222 -17.79 20.00 17.94
N LEU A 223 -18.40 19.49 19.01
CA LEU A 223 -18.32 20.06 20.37
C LEU A 223 -16.88 20.29 20.87
N LYS A 224 -15.94 19.44 20.45
CA LYS A 224 -14.51 19.57 20.72
C LYS A 224 -13.72 19.25 19.45
N PRO A 225 -13.44 20.26 18.61
CA PRO A 225 -12.67 20.06 17.39
C PRO A 225 -11.26 19.56 17.69
N ASP A 226 -10.74 18.68 16.84
CA ASP A 226 -9.34 18.26 16.90
C ASP A 226 -8.44 19.39 16.38
N GLU A 227 -7.71 20.04 17.29
CA GLU A 227 -6.90 21.23 16.98
C GLU A 227 -5.85 20.96 15.89
N ALA A 228 -5.28 19.75 15.86
CA ALA A 228 -4.29 19.37 14.86
C ALA A 228 -4.92 19.28 13.46
N THR A 229 -6.09 18.67 13.34
CA THR A 229 -6.86 18.62 12.09
C THR A 229 -7.24 20.01 11.61
N VAL A 230 -7.75 20.86 12.52
CA VAL A 230 -8.10 22.25 12.21
C VAL A 230 -6.89 23.03 11.70
N ALA A 231 -5.73 22.88 12.33
CA ALA A 231 -4.50 23.56 11.93
C ALA A 231 -4.06 23.18 10.50
N VAL A 232 -4.08 21.88 10.16
CA VAL A 232 -3.74 21.40 8.80
C VAL A 232 -4.72 21.97 7.76
N LEU A 233 -6.02 21.91 8.03
CA LEU A 233 -7.03 22.41 7.09
C LEU A 233 -6.94 23.92 6.87
N ARG A 234 -6.68 24.71 7.92
CA ARG A 234 -6.48 26.16 7.79
C ARG A 234 -5.25 26.50 6.96
N ALA A 235 -4.11 25.85 7.23
CA ALA A 235 -2.89 26.05 6.46
C ALA A 235 -3.10 25.72 4.97
N LEU A 236 -3.84 24.65 4.68
CA LEU A 236 -4.19 24.23 3.32
C LEU A 236 -5.03 25.29 2.58
N ILE A 237 -6.02 25.89 3.26
CA ILE A 237 -6.88 26.94 2.70
C ILE A 237 -6.07 28.21 2.40
N GLU A 238 -5.22 28.64 3.33
CA GLU A 238 -4.34 29.81 3.16
C GLU A 238 -3.35 29.60 2.02
N GLY A 239 -2.77 28.40 1.91
CA GLY A 239 -1.85 28.03 0.83
C GLY A 239 -2.52 27.87 -0.54
N GLY A 240 -3.83 27.65 -0.59
CA GLY A 240 -4.62 27.59 -1.82
C GLY A 240 -5.12 28.94 -2.31
N ALA A 241 -5.34 29.91 -1.41
CA ALA A 241 -5.75 31.27 -1.77
C ALA A 241 -4.67 32.08 -2.50
N ASN A 242 -3.41 31.66 -2.41
CA ASN A 242 -2.24 32.32 -2.99
C ASN A 242 -1.74 31.67 -4.30
N ALA A 243 -2.40 30.61 -4.79
CA ALA A 243 -2.02 29.83 -5.97
C ALA A 243 -2.94 30.13 -7.16
#